data_AF-A0A2N9MUU0-F1
#
_entry.id   AF-A0A2N9MUU0-F1
#
_cell.length_a   1.000
_cell.length_b   1.000
_cell.length_c   1.000
_cell.angle_alpha   90.00
_cell.angle_beta   90.00
_cell.angle_gamma   90.00
#
_symmetry.space_group_name_H-M   'P 1'
#
loop_
_entity.id
_entity.type
_entity.pdbx_description
1 polymer ?
#
loop_
_entity_poly.entity_id
_entity_poly.type
_entity_poly.pdbx_seq_one_letter_code
_entity_poly.pdbx_strand_id
1 'polypeptide(L)'
;MFKRWFESSSQDKGASSNGSRPAGSANRALGLMELAEECERPVTRLAPLECTTKAADFEQIYQNAAVKPPDLPYSILKVVEMLGSPHLKGMTPDAKRCALLMALDAASVGIENLLQDAMVRQRALNDYAEKQQEKLSRYEAQKAEENRTIQAELDRITSQYMARIQANVDEVARQQDGLLAWQKRKQEESQRIADSAAYLVPEGNATHNNGLTAVLERASQARRLA
;
A
#
# COMPACT_ATOMS: atom_id res chain seq x y z
N MET A 1 8.87 21.65 -8.83
CA MET A 1 8.65 22.59 -7.71
C MET A 1 7.94 21.83 -6.58
N PHE A 2 8.22 22.21 -5.32
CA PHE A 2 7.84 21.55 -4.06
C PHE A 2 8.73 20.40 -3.56
N LYS A 3 10.04 20.68 -3.49
CA LYS A 3 10.97 20.08 -2.52
C LYS A 3 11.51 21.24 -1.70
N ARG A 4 11.22 21.27 -0.39
CA ARG A 4 11.86 22.06 0.70
C ARG A 4 10.83 22.20 1.81
N TRP A 5 10.99 21.51 2.93
CA TRP A 5 10.55 21.98 4.26
C TRP A 5 11.17 21.17 5.42
N PHE A 6 12.34 20.56 5.23
CA PHE A 6 13.10 19.98 6.34
C PHE A 6 14.61 20.08 6.08
N GLU A 7 15.14 21.30 6.15
CA GLU A 7 16.59 21.52 6.23
C GLU A 7 16.87 22.94 6.76
N SER A 8 17.05 23.07 8.09
CA SER A 8 17.97 24.03 8.72
C SER A 8 17.91 23.90 10.24
N SER A 9 18.84 23.15 10.83
CA SER A 9 19.72 23.67 11.87
C SER A 9 20.90 22.72 12.06
N SER A 10 21.96 22.95 11.29
CA SER A 10 23.27 22.31 11.47
C SER A 10 23.94 22.81 12.75
N GLN A 11 24.34 21.87 13.60
CA GLN A 11 25.73 21.62 14.05
C GLN A 11 26.67 22.83 14.24
N ASP A 12 27.15 23.10 15.46
CA ASP A 12 28.54 22.75 15.90
C ASP A 12 28.85 23.10 17.39
N LYS A 13 29.71 22.26 18.01
CA LYS A 13 30.69 22.45 19.13
C LYS A 13 30.38 23.13 20.49
N GLY A 14 30.70 22.38 21.57
CA GLY A 14 31.88 22.66 22.42
C GLY A 14 31.73 23.29 23.83
N ALA A 15 32.01 22.46 24.86
CA ALA A 15 32.64 22.74 26.17
C ALA A 15 31.93 23.51 27.33
N SER A 16 31.69 22.75 28.42
CA SER A 16 31.90 23.00 29.87
C SER A 16 31.57 24.37 30.51
N SER A 17 30.65 24.37 31.50
CA SER A 17 30.92 24.87 32.87
C SER A 17 29.82 24.48 33.88
N ASN A 18 30.25 24.37 35.15
CA ASN A 18 29.52 23.96 36.36
C ASN A 18 28.40 24.93 36.81
N GLY A 19 27.41 24.37 37.54
CA GLY A 19 26.97 24.96 38.82
C GLY A 19 25.49 25.33 38.97
N SER A 20 24.88 24.68 39.98
CA SER A 20 23.76 25.14 40.83
C SER A 20 22.30 25.01 40.38
N ARG A 21 21.63 24.03 41.03
CA ARG A 21 20.19 23.95 41.38
C ARG A 21 19.83 25.07 42.40
N PRO A 22 18.55 25.36 42.78
CA PRO A 22 17.40 24.45 42.75
C PRO A 22 15.98 25.03 42.50
N ALA A 23 15.04 24.08 42.53
CA ALA A 23 13.65 24.17 43.03
C ALA A 23 12.53 24.60 42.06
N GLY A 24 11.51 23.73 42.00
CA GLY A 24 10.13 24.22 42.09
C GLY A 24 9.14 23.81 40.99
N SER A 25 8.60 22.60 41.13
CA SER A 25 7.15 22.31 41.06
C SER A 25 6.41 22.31 39.70
N ALA A 26 6.15 21.08 39.26
CA ALA A 26 4.82 20.51 38.98
C ALA A 26 3.92 21.16 37.91
N ASN A 27 3.79 20.50 36.75
CA ASN A 27 2.67 19.56 36.51
C ASN A 27 2.78 18.96 35.11
N ARG A 28 3.12 17.66 35.06
CA ARG A 28 3.07 16.84 33.85
C ARG A 28 2.10 15.70 34.11
N ALA A 29 1.06 15.67 33.28
CA ALA A 29 0.34 14.49 32.80
C ALA A 29 -0.50 13.69 33.81
N LEU A 30 -1.38 12.88 33.20
CA LEU A 30 -2.44 12.03 33.73
C LEU A 30 -3.76 12.81 33.89
N GLY A 31 -4.79 12.60 33.07
CA GLY A 31 -5.12 11.48 32.20
C GLY A 31 -6.59 11.18 32.45
N LEU A 32 -7.37 10.88 31.41
CA LEU A 32 -8.68 10.24 31.56
C LEU A 32 -9.24 9.79 30.20
N MET A 33 -9.52 8.48 30.19
CA MET A 33 -10.63 7.80 29.52
C MET A 33 -10.60 7.64 27.98
N GLU A 34 -10.21 6.42 27.58
CA GLU A 34 -11.17 5.41 27.11
C GLU A 34 -12.17 5.84 26.02
N LEU A 35 -11.85 5.47 24.77
CA LEU A 35 -12.80 4.87 23.84
C LEU A 35 -12.03 3.85 22.99
N ALA A 36 -11.84 2.67 23.57
CA ALA A 36 -11.74 1.45 22.78
C ALA A 36 -13.18 1.00 22.50
N GLU A 37 -13.63 1.06 21.25
CA GLU A 37 -14.48 0.02 20.66
C GLU A 37 -14.68 0.21 19.15
N GLU A 38 -14.49 -0.92 18.46
CA GLU A 38 -15.05 -1.28 17.15
C GLU A 38 -14.50 -0.64 15.87
N CYS A 39 -13.33 -1.14 15.46
CA CYS A 39 -13.15 -1.59 14.07
C CYS A 39 -12.29 -2.85 14.03
N GLU A 40 -12.75 -3.92 14.70
CA GLU A 40 -12.33 -5.26 14.33
C GLU A 40 -12.93 -5.60 12.96
N ARG A 41 -12.21 -5.24 11.89
CA ARG A 41 -12.33 -6.00 10.65
C ARG A 41 -11.37 -7.17 10.78
N PRO A 42 -11.83 -8.42 10.69
CA PRO A 42 -10.89 -9.52 10.60
C PRO A 42 -10.05 -9.28 9.35
N VAL A 43 -8.76 -9.03 9.55
CA VAL A 43 -7.76 -9.18 8.50
C VAL A 43 -7.92 -10.63 8.06
N THR A 44 -8.69 -10.81 6.99
CA THR A 44 -8.81 -12.10 6.33
C THR A 44 -7.40 -12.41 5.89
N ARG A 45 -6.74 -13.26 6.67
CA ARG A 45 -5.44 -13.82 6.42
C ARG A 45 -5.54 -14.39 5.02
N LEU A 46 -5.04 -13.65 4.03
CA LEU A 46 -5.00 -14.12 2.66
C LEU A 46 -4.18 -15.40 2.70
N ALA A 47 -4.89 -16.53 2.57
CA ALA A 47 -4.27 -17.83 2.50
C ALA A 47 -3.20 -17.77 1.41
N PRO A 48 -2.02 -18.40 1.60
CA PRO A 48 -1.04 -18.51 0.53
C PRO A 48 -1.75 -19.01 -0.71
N LEU A 49 -1.68 -18.23 -1.79
CA LEU A 49 -2.13 -18.65 -3.11
C LEU A 49 -1.21 -19.80 -3.51
N GLU A 50 -1.59 -21.03 -3.14
CA GLU A 50 -0.90 -22.24 -3.56
C GLU A 50 -1.15 -22.44 -5.05
N CYS A 51 -0.35 -21.76 -5.86
CA CYS A 51 -0.28 -22.00 -7.29
C CYS A 51 0.54 -23.29 -7.50
N THR A 52 -0.05 -24.43 -7.18
CA THR A 52 0.56 -25.74 -7.48
C THR A 52 0.28 -26.13 -8.93
N THR A 53 0.66 -25.27 -9.88
CA THR A 53 0.61 -25.63 -11.30
C THR A 53 1.85 -26.47 -11.62
N LYS A 54 1.80 -27.76 -11.27
CA LYS A 54 2.80 -28.72 -11.75
C LYS A 54 2.72 -28.77 -13.27
N ALA A 55 3.85 -28.56 -13.94
CA ALA A 55 3.94 -28.74 -15.38
C ALA A 55 3.54 -30.17 -15.76
N ALA A 56 2.87 -30.34 -16.91
CA ALA A 56 2.52 -31.64 -17.43
C ALA A 56 3.78 -32.47 -17.68
N ASP A 57 3.67 -33.78 -17.51
CA ASP A 57 4.75 -34.71 -17.84
C ASP A 57 5.05 -34.70 -19.35
N PHE A 58 6.30 -34.95 -19.74
CA PHE A 58 6.72 -34.87 -21.14
C PHE A 58 5.97 -35.84 -22.04
N GLU A 59 5.63 -37.03 -21.54
CA GLU A 59 4.83 -37.99 -22.29
C GLU A 59 3.43 -37.45 -22.57
N GLN A 60 2.82 -36.76 -21.60
CA GLN A 60 1.54 -36.08 -21.78
C GLN A 60 1.65 -34.93 -22.78
N ILE A 61 2.78 -34.20 -22.81
CA ILE A 61 3.02 -33.15 -23.80
C ILE A 61 3.03 -33.73 -25.21
N TYR A 62 3.72 -34.86 -25.43
CA TYR A 62 3.76 -35.52 -26.73
C TYR A 62 2.40 -36.09 -27.16
N GLN A 63 1.62 -36.65 -26.22
CA GLN A 63 0.28 -37.18 -26.50
C GLN A 63 -0.73 -36.09 -26.88
N ASN A 64 -0.60 -34.91 -26.29
CA ASN A 64 -1.46 -33.75 -26.53
C ASN A 64 -0.96 -32.84 -27.67
N ALA A 65 0.16 -33.19 -28.31
CA ALA A 65 0.70 -32.43 -29.42
C ALA A 65 -0.23 -32.53 -30.65
N ALA A 66 -0.26 -31.46 -31.46
CA ALA A 66 -1.06 -31.43 -32.69
C ALA A 66 -0.60 -32.50 -33.70
N VAL A 67 0.70 -32.79 -33.73
CA VAL A 67 1.29 -33.87 -34.50
C VAL A 67 1.89 -34.87 -33.52
N LYS A 68 1.36 -36.09 -33.50
CA LYS A 68 1.87 -37.15 -32.63
C LYS A 68 3.20 -37.66 -33.19
N PRO A 69 4.20 -37.92 -32.33
CA PRO A 69 5.41 -38.60 -32.78
C PRO A 69 5.05 -39.97 -33.37
N PRO A 70 5.75 -40.41 -34.44
CA PRO A 70 5.50 -41.70 -35.06
C PRO A 70 5.79 -42.83 -34.07
N ASP A 71 4.95 -43.87 -34.08
CA ASP A 71 5.13 -45.07 -33.25
C ASP A 71 6.20 -45.97 -33.88
N LEU A 72 7.45 -45.65 -33.58
CA LEU A 72 8.62 -46.35 -34.09
C LEU A 72 9.21 -47.26 -33.00
N PRO A 73 9.72 -48.46 -33.35
CA PRO A 73 10.40 -49.33 -32.39
C PRO A 73 11.64 -48.68 -31.79
N TYR A 74 12.27 -47.76 -32.54
CA TYR A 74 13.33 -46.88 -32.07
C TYR A 74 12.93 -45.42 -32.30
N SER A 75 12.77 -44.68 -31.20
CA SER A 75 12.55 -43.24 -31.19
C SER A 75 13.86 -42.49 -30.90
N ILE A 76 13.86 -41.16 -31.08
CA ILE A 76 15.00 -40.33 -30.70
C ILE A 76 15.32 -40.46 -29.20
N LEU A 77 14.32 -40.71 -28.36
CA LEU A 77 14.51 -40.93 -26.92
C LEU A 77 15.30 -42.21 -26.64
N LYS A 78 15.11 -43.25 -27.46
CA LYS A 78 15.93 -44.47 -27.36
C LYS A 78 17.39 -44.20 -27.75
N VAL A 79 17.63 -43.31 -28.72
CA VAL A 79 18.99 -42.85 -29.07
C VAL A 79 19.64 -42.10 -27.91
N VAL A 80 18.89 -41.24 -27.22
CA VAL A 80 19.38 -40.55 -26.00
C VAL A 80 19.75 -41.56 -24.91
N GLU A 81 18.92 -42.58 -24.69
CA GLU A 81 19.21 -43.67 -23.74
C GLU A 81 20.48 -44.43 -24.13
N MET A 82 20.63 -44.79 -25.42
CA MET A 82 21.83 -45.47 -25.92
C MET A 82 23.09 -44.61 -25.74
N LEU A 83 23.03 -43.30 -25.99
CA LEU A 83 24.14 -42.38 -25.75
C LEU A 83 24.50 -42.23 -24.26
N GLY A 84 23.52 -42.42 -23.37
CA GLY A 84 23.71 -42.47 -21.92
C GLY A 84 24.31 -43.78 -21.40
N SER A 85 24.41 -44.81 -22.25
CA SER A 85 24.93 -46.13 -21.89
C SER A 85 26.39 -46.07 -21.40
N PRO A 86 26.77 -46.86 -20.38
CA PRO A 86 28.16 -46.93 -19.91
C PRO A 86 29.15 -47.35 -21.01
N HIS A 87 28.69 -48.09 -22.02
CA HIS A 87 29.52 -48.56 -23.13
C HIS A 87 30.00 -47.43 -24.05
N LEU A 88 29.25 -46.33 -24.12
CA LEU A 88 29.60 -45.18 -24.96
C LEU A 88 30.24 -44.05 -24.16
N LYS A 89 30.05 -43.97 -22.83
CA LYS A 89 30.42 -42.81 -21.99
C LYS A 89 31.86 -42.32 -22.18
N GLY A 90 32.84 -43.23 -22.31
CA GLY A 90 34.27 -42.93 -22.47
C GLY A 90 34.79 -42.75 -23.90
N MET A 91 33.94 -42.94 -24.92
CA MET A 91 34.34 -42.84 -26.32
C MET A 91 34.43 -41.39 -26.81
N THR A 92 35.26 -41.14 -27.82
CA THR A 92 35.29 -39.87 -28.57
C THR A 92 33.95 -39.64 -29.29
N PRO A 93 33.54 -38.40 -29.58
CA PRO A 93 32.26 -38.11 -30.24
C PRO A 93 32.12 -38.82 -31.59
N ASP A 94 33.21 -38.92 -32.36
CA ASP A 94 33.20 -39.64 -33.65
C ASP A 94 33.04 -41.15 -33.47
N ALA A 95 33.71 -41.75 -32.47
CA ALA A 95 33.54 -43.16 -32.16
C ALA A 95 32.11 -43.47 -31.67
N LYS A 96 31.51 -42.59 -30.86
CA LYS A 96 30.09 -42.69 -30.46
C LYS A 96 29.16 -42.64 -31.67
N ARG A 97 29.40 -41.71 -32.60
CA ARG A 97 28.62 -41.58 -33.84
C ARG A 97 28.72 -42.86 -34.68
N CYS A 98 29.92 -43.37 -34.93
CA CYS A 98 30.09 -44.59 -35.72
C CYS A 98 29.43 -45.81 -35.05
N ALA A 99 29.63 -46.00 -33.74
CA ALA A 99 29.01 -47.08 -32.98
C ALA A 99 27.48 -47.00 -33.01
N LEU A 100 26.92 -45.80 -32.86
CA LEU A 100 25.47 -45.57 -32.93
C LEU A 100 24.92 -45.86 -34.33
N LEU A 101 25.57 -45.37 -35.39
CA LEU A 101 25.13 -45.62 -36.77
C LEU A 101 25.17 -47.12 -37.10
N MET A 102 26.21 -47.84 -36.67
CA MET A 102 26.28 -49.29 -36.84
C MET A 102 25.15 -50.02 -36.07
N ALA A 103 24.84 -49.60 -34.84
CA ALA A 103 23.76 -50.19 -34.06
C ALA A 103 22.38 -49.94 -34.69
N LEU A 104 22.16 -48.74 -35.25
CA LEU A 104 20.93 -48.38 -35.94
C LEU A 104 20.77 -49.13 -37.26
N ASP A 105 21.86 -49.31 -38.02
CA ASP A 105 21.88 -50.08 -39.26
C ASP A 105 21.58 -51.58 -38.99
N ALA A 106 22.20 -52.14 -37.94
CA ALA A 106 21.90 -53.49 -37.47
C ALA A 106 20.43 -53.67 -37.03
N ALA A 107 19.81 -52.62 -36.51
CA ALA A 107 18.39 -52.59 -36.15
C ALA A 107 17.47 -52.22 -37.34
N SER A 108 18.01 -51.98 -38.53
CA SER A 108 17.28 -51.54 -39.73
C SER A 108 16.45 -50.26 -39.53
N VAL A 109 16.96 -49.33 -38.71
CA VAL A 109 16.29 -48.06 -38.39
C VAL A 109 16.81 -46.95 -39.30
N GLY A 110 15.94 -46.38 -40.12
CA GLY A 110 16.26 -45.22 -40.97
C GLY A 110 16.54 -43.96 -40.15
N ILE A 111 17.64 -43.27 -40.46
CA ILE A 111 18.05 -42.03 -39.78
C ILE A 111 17.02 -40.93 -40.01
N GLU A 112 16.42 -40.90 -41.20
CA GLU A 112 15.39 -39.94 -41.59
C GLU A 112 14.17 -40.01 -40.66
N ASN A 113 13.76 -41.22 -40.27
CA ASN A 113 12.65 -41.43 -39.35
C ASN A 113 12.96 -40.91 -37.94
N LEU A 114 14.20 -41.11 -37.47
CA LEU A 114 14.66 -40.59 -36.17
C LEU A 114 14.75 -39.06 -36.17
N LEU A 115 15.24 -38.47 -37.26
CA LEU A 115 15.29 -37.01 -37.41
C LEU A 115 13.90 -36.41 -37.46
N GLN A 116 12.96 -37.07 -38.16
CA GLN A 116 11.56 -36.65 -38.20
C GLN A 116 10.91 -36.73 -36.81
N ASP A 117 11.12 -37.82 -36.06
CA ASP A 117 10.65 -37.96 -34.68
C ASP A 117 11.22 -36.85 -33.77
N ALA A 118 12.52 -36.55 -33.89
CA ALA A 118 13.16 -35.47 -33.15
C ALA A 118 12.53 -34.09 -33.46
N MET A 119 12.30 -33.80 -34.74
CA MET A 119 11.66 -32.54 -35.17
C MET A 119 10.23 -32.41 -34.63
N VAL A 120 9.44 -33.50 -34.68
CA VAL A 120 8.05 -33.50 -34.19
C VAL A 120 8.00 -33.31 -32.68
N ARG A 121 8.84 -34.02 -31.92
CA ARG A 121 8.91 -33.86 -30.45
C ARG A 121 9.42 -32.48 -30.05
N GLN A 122 10.43 -31.95 -30.73
CA GLN A 122 10.92 -30.60 -30.46
C GLN A 122 9.84 -29.55 -30.73
N ARG A 123 9.07 -29.70 -31.81
CA ARG A 123 7.93 -28.83 -32.09
C ARG A 123 6.88 -28.92 -30.98
N ALA A 124 6.51 -30.13 -30.56
CA ALA A 124 5.54 -30.33 -29.48
C ALA A 124 5.97 -29.62 -28.18
N LEU A 125 7.26 -29.68 -27.83
CA LEU A 125 7.81 -28.98 -26.67
C LEU A 125 7.72 -27.45 -26.83
N ASN A 126 8.10 -26.93 -28.00
CA ASN A 126 8.05 -25.50 -28.28
C ASN A 126 6.60 -24.97 -28.23
N ASP A 127 5.66 -25.66 -28.88
CA ASP A 127 4.24 -25.29 -28.90
C ASP A 127 3.63 -25.32 -27.48
N TYR A 128 4.02 -26.31 -26.66
CA TYR A 128 3.58 -26.36 -25.27
C TYR A 128 4.17 -25.19 -24.46
N ALA A 129 5.46 -24.91 -24.61
CA ALA A 129 6.12 -23.79 -23.93
C ALA A 129 5.48 -22.45 -24.29
N GLU A 130 5.19 -22.22 -25.57
CA GLU A 130 4.49 -21.02 -26.04
C GLU A 130 3.11 -20.89 -25.41
N LYS A 131 2.31 -21.97 -25.38
CA LYS A 131 0.99 -21.98 -24.73
C LYS A 131 1.07 -21.71 -23.23
N GLN A 132 2.09 -22.23 -22.54
CA GLN A 132 2.27 -21.94 -21.11
C GLN A 132 2.66 -20.48 -20.89
N GLN A 133 3.52 -19.92 -21.74
CA GLN A 133 3.88 -18.51 -21.69
C GLN A 133 2.67 -17.61 -21.96
N GLU A 134 1.84 -17.96 -22.94
CA GLU A 134 0.61 -17.23 -23.24
C GLU A 134 -0.38 -17.28 -22.06
N LYS A 135 -0.58 -18.46 -21.46
CA LYS A 135 -1.41 -18.61 -20.26
C LYS A 135 -0.92 -17.74 -19.11
N LEU A 136 0.39 -17.74 -18.86
CA LEU A 136 1.00 -16.90 -17.83
C LEU A 136 0.79 -15.42 -18.14
N SER A 137 1.07 -14.98 -19.36
CA SER A 137 0.89 -13.59 -19.78
C SER A 137 -0.57 -13.13 -19.65
N ARG A 138 -1.55 -13.98 -20.01
CA ARG A 138 -2.97 -13.69 -19.82
C ARG A 138 -3.34 -13.57 -18.34
N TYR A 139 -2.83 -14.48 -17.50
CA TYR A 139 -3.07 -14.42 -16.07
C TYR A 139 -2.46 -13.16 -15.44
N GLU A 140 -1.23 -12.81 -15.81
CA GLU A 140 -0.58 -11.56 -15.39
C GLU A 140 -1.36 -10.33 -15.82
N ALA A 141 -1.84 -10.28 -17.08
CA ALA A 141 -2.65 -9.18 -17.58
C ALA A 141 -3.98 -9.05 -16.81
N GLN A 142 -4.64 -10.18 -16.53
CA GLN A 142 -5.86 -10.20 -15.73
C GLN A 142 -5.60 -9.67 -14.31
N LYS A 143 -4.54 -10.16 -13.65
CA LYS A 143 -4.19 -9.70 -12.29
C LYS A 143 -3.76 -8.25 -12.25
N ALA A 144 -3.07 -7.76 -13.28
CA ALA A 144 -2.74 -6.35 -13.41
C ALA A 144 -4.01 -5.48 -13.51
N GLU A 145 -5.02 -5.92 -14.25
CA GLU A 145 -6.27 -5.17 -14.39
C GLU A 145 -7.14 -5.20 -13.12
N GLU A 146 -7.21 -6.35 -12.45
CA GLU A 146 -7.83 -6.47 -11.12
C GLU A 146 -7.16 -5.50 -10.13
N ASN A 147 -5.82 -5.46 -10.11
CA ASN A 147 -5.08 -4.54 -9.25
C ASN A 147 -5.31 -3.07 -9.60
N ARG A 148 -5.40 -2.71 -10.89
CA ARG A 148 -5.73 -1.34 -11.33
C ARG A 148 -7.12 -0.94 -10.85
N THR A 149 -8.09 -1.84 -10.94
CA THR A 149 -9.46 -1.59 -10.48
C THR A 149 -9.48 -1.34 -8.97
N ILE A 150 -8.81 -2.18 -8.19
CA ILE A 150 -8.68 -2.00 -6.73
C ILE A 150 -8.02 -0.66 -6.41
N GLN A 151 -6.94 -0.30 -7.11
CA GLN A 151 -6.27 0.99 -6.89
C GLN A 151 -7.18 2.18 -7.20
N ALA A 152 -7.95 2.12 -8.29
CA ALA A 152 -8.89 3.19 -8.64
C ALA A 152 -10.01 3.34 -7.59
N GLU A 153 -10.50 2.24 -7.01
CA GLU A 153 -11.47 2.27 -5.92
C GLU A 153 -10.88 2.89 -4.65
N LEU A 154 -9.64 2.52 -4.29
CA LEU A 154 -8.92 3.11 -3.17
C LEU A 154 -8.74 4.62 -3.34
N ASP A 155 -8.32 5.06 -4.53
CA ASP A 155 -8.13 6.47 -4.84
C ASP A 155 -9.45 7.24 -4.76
N ARG A 156 -10.54 6.64 -5.29
CA ARG A 156 -11.89 7.22 -5.20
C ARG A 156 -12.32 7.40 -3.74
N ILE A 157 -12.23 6.36 -2.93
CA ILE A 157 -12.63 6.42 -1.51
C ILE A 157 -11.76 7.45 -0.77
N THR A 158 -10.44 7.43 -1.01
CA THR A 158 -9.52 8.38 -0.39
C THR A 158 -9.88 9.82 -0.74
N SER A 159 -10.13 10.11 -2.04
CA SER A 159 -10.53 11.46 -2.47
C SER A 159 -11.83 11.94 -1.81
N GLN A 160 -12.81 11.04 -1.66
CA GLN A 160 -14.08 11.35 -1.01
C GLN A 160 -13.89 11.72 0.46
N TYR A 161 -13.10 10.93 1.20
CA TYR A 161 -12.83 11.20 2.60
C TYR A 161 -11.96 12.45 2.81
N MET A 162 -10.98 12.69 1.93
CA MET A 162 -10.18 13.92 1.97
C MET A 162 -11.04 15.16 1.73
N ALA A 163 -11.97 15.13 0.77
CA ALA A 163 -12.91 16.23 0.54
C ALA A 163 -13.81 16.47 1.77
N ARG A 164 -14.27 15.41 2.43
CA ARG A 164 -15.08 15.52 3.65
C ARG A 164 -14.28 16.10 4.82
N ILE A 165 -13.02 15.69 4.99
CA ILE A 165 -12.12 16.25 5.99
C ILE A 165 -11.92 17.74 5.73
N GLN A 166 -11.65 18.13 4.48
CA GLN A 166 -11.46 19.53 4.13
C GLN A 166 -12.72 20.36 4.41
N ALA A 167 -13.90 19.88 4.01
CA ALA A 167 -15.16 20.57 4.29
C ALA A 167 -15.41 20.74 5.81
N ASN A 168 -15.06 19.75 6.63
CA ASN A 168 -15.16 19.86 8.08
C ASN A 168 -14.20 20.91 8.64
N VAL A 169 -12.95 20.95 8.13
CA VAL A 169 -11.95 21.95 8.53
C VAL A 169 -12.42 23.36 8.15
N ASP A 170 -12.94 23.53 6.94
CA ASP A 170 -13.45 24.82 6.45
C ASP A 170 -14.65 25.29 7.27
N GLU A 171 -15.57 24.38 7.63
CA GLU A 171 -16.72 24.72 8.47
C GLU A 171 -16.28 25.14 9.88
N VAL A 172 -15.32 24.44 10.49
CA VAL A 172 -14.76 24.85 11.79
C VAL A 172 -14.14 26.24 11.70
N ALA A 173 -13.35 26.53 10.65
CA ALA A 173 -12.77 27.85 10.44
C ALA A 173 -13.85 28.93 10.30
N ARG A 174 -14.92 28.67 9.54
CA ARG A 174 -16.06 29.60 9.38
C ARG A 174 -16.76 29.90 10.69
N GLN A 175 -16.93 28.90 11.55
CA GLN A 175 -17.52 29.08 12.89
C GLN A 175 -16.62 29.91 13.80
N GLN A 176 -15.30 29.67 13.74
CA GLN A 176 -14.32 30.45 14.50
C GLN A 176 -14.32 31.92 14.04
N ASP A 177 -14.32 32.18 12.74
CA ASP A 177 -14.42 33.54 12.18
C ASP A 177 -15.72 34.24 12.59
N GLY A 178 -16.84 33.51 12.56
CA GLY A 178 -18.14 33.99 13.03
C GLY A 178 -18.13 34.40 14.50
N LEU A 179 -17.50 33.59 15.36
CA LEU A 179 -17.33 33.89 16.78
C LEU A 179 -16.47 35.13 17.00
N LEU A 180 -15.33 35.24 16.31
CA LEU A 180 -14.43 36.39 16.41
C LEU A 180 -15.14 37.68 15.96
N ALA A 181 -15.88 37.63 14.85
CA ALA A 181 -16.67 38.76 14.37
C ALA A 181 -17.77 39.19 15.36
N TRP A 182 -18.43 38.23 16.00
CA TRP A 182 -19.41 38.52 17.06
C TRP A 182 -18.74 39.12 18.30
N GLN A 183 -17.61 38.58 18.75
CA GLN A 183 -16.87 39.11 19.90
C GLN A 183 -16.47 40.57 19.70
N LYS A 184 -16.02 40.92 18.48
CA LYS A 184 -15.72 42.31 18.11
C LYS A 184 -16.94 43.21 18.24
N ARG A 185 -18.07 42.84 17.63
CA ARG A 185 -19.34 43.60 17.73
C ARG A 185 -19.81 43.74 19.18
N LYS A 186 -19.69 42.67 19.97
CA LYS A 186 -20.04 42.68 21.39
C LYS A 186 -19.19 43.70 22.16
N GLN A 187 -17.89 43.79 21.88
CA GLN A 187 -17.01 44.77 22.50
C GLN A 187 -17.38 46.21 22.12
N GLU A 188 -17.63 46.46 20.83
CA GLU A 188 -18.08 47.77 20.33
C GLU A 188 -19.38 48.20 21.01
N GLU A 189 -20.36 47.30 21.11
CA GLU A 189 -21.63 47.58 21.77
C GLU A 189 -21.45 47.83 23.27
N SER A 190 -20.63 47.00 23.94
CA SER A 190 -20.31 47.20 25.35
C SER A 190 -19.65 48.56 25.60
N GLN A 191 -18.79 49.02 24.69
CA GLN A 191 -18.17 50.34 24.78
C GLN A 191 -19.21 51.45 24.64
N ARG A 192 -20.09 51.36 23.63
CA ARG A 192 -21.19 52.34 23.45
C ARG A 192 -22.09 52.44 24.67
N ILE A 193 -22.42 51.30 25.28
CA ILE A 193 -23.22 51.27 26.52
C ILE A 193 -22.44 51.93 27.66
N ALA A 194 -21.16 51.61 27.83
CA ALA A 194 -20.32 52.20 28.88
C ALA A 194 -20.19 53.73 28.71
N ASP A 195 -19.92 54.21 27.49
CA ASP A 195 -19.83 55.63 27.17
C ASP A 195 -21.16 56.35 27.46
N SER A 196 -22.29 55.75 27.07
CA SER A 196 -23.62 56.29 27.33
C SER A 196 -23.94 56.33 28.83
N ALA A 197 -23.57 55.27 29.57
CA ALA A 197 -23.78 55.19 31.01
C ALA A 197 -22.92 56.19 31.78
N ALA A 198 -21.73 56.55 31.28
CA ALA A 198 -20.87 57.56 31.90
C ALA A 198 -21.56 58.93 32.03
N TYR A 199 -22.37 59.33 31.03
CA TYR A 199 -23.15 60.57 31.10
C TYR A 199 -24.27 60.55 32.16
N LEU A 200 -24.68 59.36 32.62
CA LEU A 200 -25.75 59.19 33.61
C LEU A 200 -25.22 59.17 35.05
N VAL A 201 -23.90 59.09 35.24
CA VAL A 201 -23.28 59.12 36.57
C VAL A 201 -23.05 60.58 36.99
N PRO A 202 -23.71 61.08 38.05
CA PRO A 202 -23.52 62.46 38.50
C PRO A 202 -22.08 62.69 39.00
N GLU A 203 -21.40 63.72 38.50
CA GLU A 203 -20.02 64.12 38.85
C GLU A 203 -19.84 64.61 40.31
N GLY A 204 -20.84 64.47 41.19
CA GLY A 204 -20.72 64.93 42.57
C GLY A 204 -21.87 64.52 43.48
N ASN A 205 -21.77 63.34 44.11
CA ASN A 205 -21.90 63.16 45.56
C ASN A 205 -21.96 61.67 45.93
N ALA A 206 -21.09 61.28 46.87
CA ALA A 206 -20.84 59.92 47.32
C ALA A 206 -21.93 59.32 48.24
N THR A 207 -23.24 59.49 47.96
CA THR A 207 -24.27 59.12 48.95
C THR A 207 -25.52 58.40 48.44
N HIS A 208 -25.58 57.84 47.23
CA HIS A 208 -26.75 57.01 46.86
C HIS A 208 -26.41 55.60 46.39
N ASN A 209 -27.14 54.65 46.98
CA ASN A 209 -27.22 53.20 46.73
C ASN A 209 -27.60 52.80 45.28
N ASN A 210 -27.48 53.72 44.32
CA ASN A 210 -27.90 53.61 42.92
C ASN A 210 -26.74 53.84 41.93
N GLY A 211 -25.48 53.80 42.40
CA GLY A 211 -24.32 53.86 41.51
C GLY A 211 -24.25 52.68 40.54
N LEU A 212 -23.69 52.90 39.34
CA LEU A 212 -23.52 51.90 38.27
C LEU A 212 -22.99 50.55 38.80
N THR A 213 -22.02 50.60 39.72
CA THR A 213 -21.41 49.43 40.37
C THR A 213 -22.43 48.58 41.14
N ALA A 214 -23.36 49.19 41.87
CA ALA A 214 -24.38 48.47 42.63
C ALA A 214 -25.43 47.81 41.72
N VAL A 215 -25.74 48.42 40.57
CA VAL A 215 -26.65 47.85 39.57
C VAL A 215 -26.01 46.67 38.84
N LEU A 216 -24.73 46.79 38.47
CA LEU A 216 -23.97 45.70 37.83
C LEU A 216 -23.79 44.50 38.77
N GLU A 217 -23.52 44.73 40.06
CA GLU A 217 -23.41 43.67 41.06
C GLU A 217 -24.74 42.89 41.19
N ARG A 218 -25.88 43.58 41.31
CA ARG A 218 -27.21 42.96 41.37
C ARG A 218 -27.55 42.15 40.11
N ALA A 219 -27.21 42.66 38.92
CA ALA A 219 -27.43 41.97 37.66
C ALA A 219 -26.54 40.72 37.50
N SER A 220 -25.31 40.76 38.02
CA SER A 220 -24.38 39.62 37.98
C SER A 220 -24.78 38.50 38.95
N GLN A 221 -25.36 38.85 40.11
CA GLN A 221 -25.88 37.87 41.08
C GLN A 221 -27.13 37.15 40.55
N ALA A 222 -28.05 37.88 39.90
CA ALA A 222 -29.26 37.28 39.30
C ALA A 222 -28.95 36.24 38.22
N ARG A 223 -27.83 36.38 37.49
CA ARG A 223 -27.42 35.46 36.43
C ARG A 223 -26.70 34.20 36.91
N ARG A 224 -26.31 34.13 38.20
CA ARG A 224 -25.68 32.94 38.82
C ARG A 224 -26.70 32.00 39.47
N LEU A 225 -27.95 32.43 39.63
CA LEU A 225 -29.02 31.70 40.32
C LEU A 225 -30.08 31.12 39.35
N ALA A 226 -29.89 31.31 38.05
CA ALA A 226 -30.72 30.75 36.97
C ALA A 226 -29.89 29.79 36.13
#